data_AF-A0A060YZZ1-F1
#
_entry.id   AF-A0A060YZZ1-F1
#
_cell.length_a   1.000
_cell.length_b   1.000
_cell.length_c   1.000
_cell.angle_alpha   90.00
_cell.angle_beta   90.00
_cell.angle_gamma   90.00
#
_symmetry.space_group_name_H-M   'P 1'
#
loop_
_entity.id
_entity.type
_entity.pdbx_description
1 polymer ?
#
loop_
_entity_poly.entity_id
_entity_poly.type
_entity_poly.pdbx_seq_one_letter_code
_entity_poly.pdbx_strand_id
1 'polypeptide(L)'
;MSHFNVTAVLTVVKCTSKRSRRFEKKLVLDVDMGVDDAQAIMMALAAPNVEVLGITCVSGNTSLENSSRNTLRVLKVCQRLEIPVFGGTAEPLMGHPLSVGSFHGLGGAPDPDAPGLELLQTEGSVEAIIRLVNENPGEVGNKRVRFLG
;
A
#
# COMPACT_ATOMS: atom_id res chain seq x y z
N MET A 1 48.46 -27.06 14.28
CA MET A 1 47.72 -26.84 13.01
C MET A 1 46.25 -26.71 13.38
N SER A 2 45.80 -25.47 13.61
CA SER A 2 44.88 -24.70 12.71
C SER A 2 43.43 -25.13 12.92
N HIS A 3 42.69 -24.48 13.84
CA HIS A 3 41.90 -23.25 13.60
C HIS A 3 40.87 -23.41 12.46
N PHE A 4 39.58 -23.50 12.77
CA PHE A 4 38.59 -22.41 12.63
C PHE A 4 37.16 -22.97 12.83
N ASN A 5 36.52 -22.57 13.91
CA ASN A 5 35.08 -22.76 14.14
C ASN A 5 34.40 -21.50 13.59
N VAL A 6 33.55 -21.65 12.57
CA VAL A 6 32.94 -20.49 11.88
C VAL A 6 31.71 -20.04 12.65
N THR A 7 31.94 -19.38 13.77
CA THR A 7 30.97 -18.50 14.41
C THR A 7 30.90 -17.22 13.57
N ALA A 8 30.07 -17.24 12.52
CA ALA A 8 29.75 -16.02 11.78
C ALA A 8 28.79 -15.18 12.65
N VAL A 9 29.40 -14.31 13.43
CA VAL A 9 28.80 -13.20 14.14
C VAL A 9 28.04 -12.33 13.13
N LEU A 10 26.72 -12.54 13.01
CA LEU A 10 25.81 -11.53 12.48
C LEU A 10 25.12 -10.86 13.67
N THR A 11 25.91 -10.18 14.50
CA THR A 11 25.39 -9.15 15.39
C THR A 11 24.95 -8.00 14.50
N VAL A 12 23.72 -8.08 13.98
CA VAL A 12 23.03 -6.90 13.46
C VAL A 12 23.00 -5.91 14.62
N VAL A 13 23.71 -4.81 14.41
CA VAL A 13 23.80 -3.65 15.30
C VAL A 13 22.42 -3.39 15.91
N LYS A 14 22.26 -3.74 17.20
CA LYS A 14 21.22 -3.13 18.04
C LYS A 14 21.62 -1.67 18.16
N CYS A 15 21.15 -0.85 17.22
CA CYS A 15 21.20 0.60 17.34
C CYS A 15 20.29 0.98 18.51
N THR A 16 20.88 1.00 19.70
CA THR A 16 20.29 1.56 20.91
C THR A 16 20.27 3.08 20.77
N SER A 17 19.27 3.58 20.04
CA SER A 17 18.84 4.96 20.12
C SER A 17 17.33 4.95 20.29
N LYS A 18 16.87 5.22 21.51
CA LYS A 18 15.49 5.62 21.77
C LYS A 18 15.27 7.01 21.18
N ARG A 19 15.32 7.14 19.85
CA ARG A 19 14.64 8.24 19.17
C ARG A 19 13.17 7.89 19.20
N SER A 20 12.36 8.77 19.78
CA SER A 20 10.93 8.84 19.48
C SER A 20 10.79 8.64 17.96
N ARG A 21 10.26 7.49 17.51
CA ARG A 21 9.94 7.28 16.10
C ARG A 21 8.76 8.17 15.78
N ARG A 22 9.04 9.46 15.60
CA ARG A 22 8.13 10.38 14.97
C ARG A 22 8.18 9.99 13.50
N PHE A 23 7.12 9.38 12.99
CA PHE A 23 6.98 9.20 11.56
C PHE A 23 6.99 10.59 10.95
N GLU A 24 8.07 10.94 10.24
CA GLU A 24 8.24 12.29 9.71
C GLU A 24 7.32 12.52 8.49
N LYS A 25 6.67 11.47 7.96
CA LYS A 25 5.73 11.56 6.83
C LYS A 25 4.57 10.58 7.00
N LYS A 26 3.36 11.12 7.08
CA LYS A 26 2.11 10.34 6.98
C LYS A 26 1.63 10.34 5.53
N LEU A 27 1.23 9.18 5.02
CA LEU A 27 0.78 8.96 3.65
C LEU A 27 -0.59 8.31 3.61
N VAL A 28 -1.43 8.78 2.69
CA VAL A 28 -2.57 8.04 2.15
C VAL A 28 -2.21 7.68 0.71
N LEU A 29 -2.30 6.41 0.35
CA LEU A 29 -1.92 5.92 -0.98
C LEU A 29 -3.18 5.70 -1.81
N ASP A 30 -3.24 6.28 -3.01
CA ASP A 30 -4.35 6.08 -3.95
C ASP A 30 -3.82 5.30 -5.15
N VAL A 31 -4.32 4.09 -5.37
CA VAL A 31 -3.73 3.10 -6.29
C VAL A 31 -4.76 2.48 -7.23
N ASP A 32 -4.33 2.15 -8.45
CA ASP A 32 -5.10 1.39 -9.43
C ASP A 32 -4.52 -0.01 -9.72
N MET A 33 -3.45 -0.34 -8.99
CA MET A 33 -2.85 -1.63 -8.71
C MET A 33 -2.13 -2.28 -9.90
N GLY A 34 -1.20 -1.51 -10.46
CA GLY A 34 -0.12 -1.99 -11.31
C GLY A 34 1.02 -2.67 -10.53
N VAL A 35 2.03 -3.16 -11.25
CA VAL A 35 3.25 -3.74 -10.63
C VAL A 35 4.03 -2.67 -9.87
N ASP A 36 4.07 -1.46 -10.40
CA ASP A 36 4.68 -0.28 -9.80
C ASP A 36 3.97 0.18 -8.52
N ASP A 37 2.64 0.13 -8.47
CA ASP A 37 1.89 0.37 -7.23
C ASP A 37 2.26 -0.64 -6.14
N ALA A 38 2.39 -1.92 -6.48
CA ALA A 38 2.76 -2.94 -5.52
C ALA A 38 4.14 -2.64 -4.92
N GLN A 39 5.09 -2.26 -5.78
CA GLN A 39 6.42 -1.85 -5.36
C GLN A 39 6.36 -0.58 -4.48
N ALA A 40 5.56 0.41 -4.85
CA ALA A 40 5.41 1.65 -4.09
C ALA A 40 4.84 1.40 -2.68
N ILE A 41 3.81 0.55 -2.56
CA ILE A 41 3.27 0.12 -1.27
C ILE A 41 4.36 -0.56 -0.44
N MET A 42 5.05 -1.57 -1.01
CA MET A 42 6.12 -2.28 -0.31
C MET A 42 7.25 -1.34 0.17
N MET A 43 7.65 -0.38 -0.66
CA MET A 43 8.65 0.64 -0.31
C MET A 43 8.16 1.58 0.79
N ALA A 44 6.91 2.03 0.73
CA ALA A 44 6.31 2.89 1.77
C ALA A 44 6.24 2.16 3.12
N LEU A 45 5.87 0.88 3.13
CA LEU A 45 5.80 0.07 4.35
C LEU A 45 7.17 -0.25 4.95
N ALA A 46 8.21 -0.35 4.12
CA ALA A 46 9.58 -0.60 4.56
C ALA A 46 10.31 0.68 5.04
N ALA A 47 9.82 1.87 4.68
CA ALA A 47 10.47 3.12 5.02
C ALA A 47 10.30 3.47 6.52
N PRO A 48 11.40 3.62 7.30
CA PRO A 48 11.34 3.73 8.77
C PRO A 48 10.74 5.04 9.30
N ASN A 49 10.56 6.04 8.44
CA ASN A 49 10.02 7.36 8.76
C ASN A 49 8.72 7.66 8.01
N VAL A 50 8.05 6.62 7.49
CA VAL A 50 6.77 6.71 6.80
C VAL A 50 5.72 5.94 7.57
N GLU A 51 4.56 6.57 7.74
CA GLU A 51 3.36 5.94 8.26
C GLU A 51 2.30 5.94 7.15
N VAL A 52 1.80 4.76 6.78
CA VAL A 52 0.69 4.62 5.84
C VAL A 52 -0.60 4.60 6.65
N LEU A 53 -1.40 5.65 6.53
CA LEU A 53 -2.66 5.82 7.26
C LEU A 53 -3.81 5.01 6.65
N GLY A 54 -3.75 4.78 5.33
CA GLY A 54 -4.75 4.04 4.58
C GLY A 54 -4.40 3.97 3.11
N ILE A 55 -5.05 3.05 2.41
CA ILE A 55 -4.92 2.85 0.97
C ILE A 55 -6.31 2.95 0.32
N THR A 56 -6.45 3.77 -0.71
CA THR A 56 -7.65 3.86 -1.52
C THR A 56 -7.42 3.18 -2.86
N CYS A 57 -8.39 2.38 -3.30
CA CYS A 57 -8.32 1.65 -4.56
C CYS A 57 -9.29 2.27 -5.58
N VAL A 58 -8.84 2.49 -6.80
CA VAL A 58 -9.69 2.97 -7.91
C VAL A 58 -9.61 2.01 -9.10
N SER A 59 -10.59 2.11 -10.00
CA SER A 59 -10.46 1.51 -11.33
C SER A 59 -9.44 2.29 -12.16
N GLY A 60 -8.59 1.58 -12.88
CA GLY A 60 -7.57 2.13 -13.77
C GLY A 60 -6.94 0.98 -14.51
N ASN A 61 -5.66 0.69 -14.26
CA ASN A 61 -4.90 -0.47 -14.76
C ASN A 61 -5.64 -1.82 -14.67
N THR A 62 -6.54 -1.97 -13.70
CA THR A 62 -7.45 -3.11 -13.59
C THR A 62 -8.81 -2.69 -13.05
N SER A 63 -9.76 -3.63 -12.95
CA SER A 63 -11.05 -3.36 -12.32
C SER A 63 -10.89 -2.97 -10.86
N LEU A 64 -11.82 -2.19 -10.32
CA LEU A 64 -11.79 -1.82 -8.89
C LEU A 64 -11.70 -3.05 -7.98
N GLU A 65 -12.41 -4.12 -8.32
CA GLU A 65 -12.37 -5.39 -7.58
C GLU A 65 -10.96 -5.99 -7.56
N ASN A 66 -10.31 -6.08 -8.73
CA ASN A 66 -8.95 -6.60 -8.82
C ASN A 66 -7.95 -5.68 -8.11
N SER A 67 -8.09 -4.37 -8.24
CA SER A 67 -7.26 -3.39 -7.56
C SER A 67 -7.32 -3.57 -6.05
N SER A 68 -8.53 -3.73 -5.52
CA SER A 68 -8.78 -3.98 -4.10
C SER A 68 -8.19 -5.33 -3.63
N ARG A 69 -8.44 -6.42 -4.37
CA ARG A 69 -7.90 -7.75 -4.04
C ARG A 69 -6.38 -7.77 -4.04
N ASN A 70 -5.76 -7.17 -5.06
CA ASN A 70 -4.31 -7.16 -5.20
C ASN A 70 -3.65 -6.26 -4.14
N THR A 71 -4.27 -5.14 -3.78
CA THR A 71 -3.84 -4.32 -2.64
C THR A 71 -3.82 -5.14 -1.34
N LEU A 72 -4.90 -5.86 -1.05
CA LEU A 72 -4.99 -6.73 0.14
C LEU A 72 -3.95 -7.86 0.11
N ARG A 73 -3.68 -8.45 -1.06
CA ARG A 73 -2.61 -9.46 -1.21
C ARG A 73 -1.24 -8.89 -0.90
N VAL A 74 -0.92 -7.70 -1.39
CA VAL A 74 0.35 -7.02 -1.07
C VAL A 74 0.44 -6.78 0.43
N LEU A 75 -0.62 -6.25 1.06
CA LEU A 75 -0.66 -6.05 2.52
C LEU A 75 -0.50 -7.37 3.30
N LYS A 76 -1.12 -8.46 2.85
CA LYS A 76 -0.95 -9.80 3.45
C LYS A 76 0.50 -10.25 3.39
N VAL A 77 1.15 -10.16 2.23
CA VAL A 77 2.56 -10.52 2.04
C VAL A 77 3.47 -9.68 2.93
N CYS A 78 3.17 -8.39 3.08
CA CYS A 78 3.91 -7.50 3.97
C CYS A 78 3.57 -7.67 5.45
N GLN A 79 2.59 -8.51 5.81
CA GLN A 79 2.06 -8.68 7.18
C GLN A 79 1.51 -7.35 7.76
N ARG A 80 0.82 -6.57 6.94
CA ARG A 80 0.28 -5.24 7.26
C ARG A 80 -1.23 -5.10 6.99
N LEU A 81 -2.00 -6.17 7.23
CA LEU A 81 -3.45 -6.19 6.99
C LEU A 81 -4.25 -5.28 7.95
N GLU A 82 -3.61 -4.72 8.97
CA GLU A 82 -4.23 -3.72 9.86
C GLU A 82 -4.38 -2.34 9.20
N ILE A 83 -3.73 -2.09 8.05
CA ILE A 83 -3.87 -0.85 7.30
C ILE A 83 -5.24 -0.84 6.60
N PRO A 84 -6.08 0.20 6.82
CA PRO A 84 -7.41 0.23 6.23
C PRO A 84 -7.32 0.44 4.71
N VAL A 85 -8.10 -0.36 3.97
CA VAL A 85 -8.25 -0.25 2.52
C VAL A 85 -9.66 0.19 2.19
N PHE A 86 -9.81 1.20 1.33
CA PHE A 86 -11.10 1.79 0.97
C PHE A 86 -11.35 1.62 -0.53
N GLY A 87 -12.52 1.09 -0.88
CA GLY A 87 -12.97 1.02 -2.27
C GLY A 87 -13.39 2.41 -2.77
N GLY A 88 -12.84 2.82 -3.91
CA GLY A 88 -13.18 4.06 -4.59
C GLY A 88 -14.11 3.85 -5.78
N THR A 89 -13.96 4.68 -6.80
CA THR A 89 -14.84 4.66 -7.96
C THR A 89 -14.42 3.59 -8.97
N ALA A 90 -15.42 2.88 -9.51
CA ALA A 90 -15.23 1.88 -10.57
C ALA A 90 -15.22 2.48 -11.99
N GLU A 91 -15.56 3.76 -12.12
CA GLU A 91 -15.72 4.47 -13.38
C GLU A 91 -15.08 5.87 -13.31
N PRO A 92 -14.56 6.38 -14.45
CA PRO A 92 -14.05 7.75 -14.51
C PRO A 92 -15.19 8.77 -14.39
N LEU A 93 -14.89 9.95 -13.82
CA LEU A 93 -15.88 11.02 -13.66
C LEU A 93 -16.42 11.55 -15.01
N MET A 94 -15.58 11.52 -16.05
CA MET A 94 -15.94 11.88 -17.43
C MET A 94 -15.25 10.96 -18.41
N GLY A 95 -15.89 10.74 -19.57
CA GLY A 95 -15.38 9.85 -20.61
C GLY A 95 -15.88 8.42 -20.46
N HIS A 96 -15.36 7.52 -21.30
CA HIS A 96 -15.70 6.10 -21.23
C HIS A 96 -14.63 5.33 -20.47
N PRO A 97 -15.01 4.27 -19.74
CA PRO A 97 -14.04 3.33 -19.17
C PRO A 97 -13.09 2.86 -20.27
N LEU A 98 -11.79 3.07 -20.08
CA LEU A 98 -10.80 2.49 -20.97
C LEU A 98 -10.82 0.98 -20.77
N SER A 99 -11.02 0.23 -21.85
CA SER A 99 -10.86 -1.22 -21.83
C SER A 99 -9.38 -1.51 -21.55
N VAL A 100 -9.04 -1.74 -20.29
CA VAL A 100 -7.68 -2.05 -19.88
C VAL A 100 -7.25 -3.39 -20.45
N GLY A 101 -6.41 -3.30 -21.50
CA GLY A 101 -5.73 -4.44 -22.07
C GLY A 101 -4.72 -5.06 -21.09
N SER A 102 -4.26 -6.26 -21.43
CA SER A 102 -3.48 -7.21 -20.62
C SER A 102 -2.09 -6.76 -20.10
N PHE A 103 -1.74 -5.46 -20.14
CA PHE A 103 -0.34 -5.04 -20.09
C PHE A 103 0.15 -4.38 -18.79
N HIS A 104 -0.70 -3.93 -17.86
CA HIS A 104 -0.20 -3.11 -16.73
C HIS A 104 -0.74 -3.42 -15.33
N GLY A 105 -1.82 -4.20 -15.17
CA GLY A 105 -2.29 -4.62 -13.84
C GLY A 105 -1.51 -5.80 -13.26
N LEU A 106 -1.50 -5.96 -11.93
CA LEU A 106 -0.95 -7.15 -11.25
C LEU A 106 -1.66 -8.48 -11.62
N GLY A 107 -2.69 -8.42 -12.48
CA GLY A 107 -3.48 -9.55 -12.93
C GLY A 107 -4.45 -10.07 -11.88
N GLY A 108 -5.29 -11.02 -12.28
CA GLY A 108 -6.25 -11.72 -11.40
C GLY A 108 -5.80 -13.13 -11.06
N ALA A 109 -4.52 -13.32 -10.72
CA ALA A 109 -3.99 -14.66 -10.44
C ALA A 109 -4.84 -15.36 -9.35
N PRO A 110 -5.22 -16.64 -9.53
CA PRO A 110 -5.91 -17.39 -8.48
C PRO A 110 -5.00 -17.51 -7.26
N ASP A 111 -5.52 -17.15 -6.10
CA ASP A 111 -4.86 -17.30 -4.82
C ASP A 111 -5.92 -17.77 -3.82
N PRO A 112 -5.95 -19.07 -3.47
CA PRO A 112 -6.95 -19.65 -2.58
C PRO A 112 -6.93 -19.04 -1.18
N ASP A 113 -5.78 -18.52 -0.75
CA ASP A 113 -5.60 -17.93 0.55
C ASP A 113 -5.70 -16.39 0.51
N ALA A 114 -6.08 -15.81 -0.64
CA ALA A 114 -6.19 -14.36 -0.77
C ALA A 114 -7.14 -13.78 0.29
N PRO A 115 -6.79 -12.65 0.93
CA PRO A 115 -7.74 -11.96 1.78
C PRO A 115 -8.98 -11.58 0.97
N GLY A 116 -10.15 -11.76 1.57
CA GLY A 116 -11.40 -11.41 0.93
C GLY A 116 -11.69 -9.91 1.00
N LEU A 117 -12.62 -9.48 0.14
CA LEU A 117 -13.02 -8.07 0.01
C LEU A 117 -13.82 -7.57 1.22
N GLU A 118 -14.27 -8.46 2.10
CA GLU A 118 -14.86 -8.12 3.39
C GLU A 118 -13.91 -7.35 4.33
N LEU A 119 -12.61 -7.33 4.04
CA LEU A 119 -11.63 -6.50 4.76
C LEU A 119 -11.64 -5.03 4.32
N LEU A 120 -12.31 -4.70 3.21
CA LEU A 120 -12.48 -3.31 2.80
C LEU A 120 -13.32 -2.56 3.83
N GLN A 121 -12.94 -1.32 4.06
CA GLN A 121 -13.74 -0.41 4.86
C GLN A 121 -15.04 -0.07 4.13
N THR A 122 -16.12 0.10 4.89
CA THR A 122 -17.44 0.49 4.35
C THR A 122 -17.51 1.97 3.97
N GLU A 123 -16.59 2.78 4.49
CA GLU A 123 -16.44 4.19 4.14
C GLU A 123 -15.92 4.34 2.70
N GLY A 124 -16.48 5.29 1.94
CA GLY A 124 -16.02 5.60 0.59
C GLY A 124 -14.62 6.21 0.58
N SER A 125 -13.86 6.00 -0.51
CA SER A 125 -12.47 6.46 -0.59
C SER A 125 -12.32 7.98 -0.46
N VAL A 126 -13.25 8.77 -1.00
CA VAL A 126 -13.19 10.23 -0.97
C VAL A 126 -13.42 10.74 0.45
N GLU A 127 -14.43 10.21 1.13
CA GLU A 127 -14.74 10.50 2.53
C GLU A 127 -13.56 10.13 3.44
N ALA A 128 -12.97 8.95 3.22
CA ALA A 128 -11.81 8.48 3.96
C ALA A 128 -10.60 9.40 3.78
N ILE A 129 -10.29 9.84 2.55
CA ILE A 129 -9.20 10.78 2.29
C ILE A 129 -9.44 12.10 3.05
N ILE A 130 -10.65 12.66 2.96
CA ILE A 130 -10.99 13.91 3.65
C ILE A 130 -10.82 13.75 5.17
N ARG A 131 -11.34 12.67 5.73
CA ARG A 131 -11.25 12.37 7.15
C ARG A 131 -9.80 12.19 7.61
N LEU A 132 -9.03 11.34 6.95
CA LEU A 132 -7.62 11.06 7.29
C LEU A 132 -6.74 12.31 7.21
N VAL A 133 -6.98 13.18 6.22
CA VAL A 133 -6.28 14.46 6.11
C VAL A 133 -6.68 15.43 7.23
N ASN A 134 -7.97 15.54 7.54
CA ASN A 134 -8.46 16.42 8.60
C ASN A 134 -8.04 15.97 10.00
N GLU A 135 -7.92 14.67 10.24
CA GLU A 135 -7.41 14.09 11.50
C GLU A 135 -5.89 14.32 11.67
N ASN A 136 -5.17 14.68 10.61
CA ASN A 136 -3.71 14.82 10.60
C ASN A 136 -3.25 16.14 9.93
N PRO A 137 -3.72 17.31 10.40
CA PRO A 137 -3.53 18.58 9.72
C PRO A 137 -2.05 18.97 9.64
N GLY A 138 -1.55 19.23 8.43
CA GLY A 138 -0.15 19.63 8.18
C GLY A 138 0.89 18.50 8.30
N GLU A 139 0.46 17.28 8.62
CA GLU A 139 1.35 16.11 8.79
C GLU A 139 1.22 15.10 7.65
N VAL A 140 0.04 15.03 7.02
CA VAL A 140 -0.13 14.26 5.79
C VAL A 140 0.63 14.98 4.70
N GLY A 141 1.74 14.38 4.29
CA GLY A 141 2.40 14.80 3.07
C GLY A 141 1.41 14.56 1.95
N ASN A 142 0.75 15.61 1.47
CA ASN A 142 -0.11 15.58 0.28
C ASN A 142 0.74 15.42 -1.00
N LYS A 143 1.82 14.63 -0.91
CA LYS A 143 2.42 14.00 -2.07
C LYS A 143 1.38 12.99 -2.51
N ARG A 144 0.53 13.44 -3.43
CA ARG A 144 -0.18 12.61 -4.38
C ARG A 144 0.90 11.73 -5.03
N VAL A 145 1.20 10.58 -4.44
CA VAL A 145 2.05 9.56 -5.05
C VAL A 145 1.15 8.88 -6.08
N ARG A 146 0.88 9.63 -7.16
CA ARG A 146 0.39 9.06 -8.41
C ARG A 146 1.58 8.29 -8.98
N PHE A 147 1.62 6.98 -8.75
CA PHE A 147 2.21 6.11 -9.76
C PHE A 147 1.07 5.84 -10.75
N LEU A 148 1.06 6.66 -11.81
CA LEU A 148 0.45 6.42 -13.11
C LEU A 148 -1.03 5.97 -13.17
N GLY A 149 -1.90 6.95 -13.44
CA GLY A 149 -3.13 6.82 -14.21
C GLY A 149 -3.29 8.04 -15.11
#